data_AF-A0A539E9L5-F1
#
_entry.id   AF-A0A539E9L5-F1
#
_cell.length_a   1.000
_cell.length_b   1.000
_cell.length_c   1.000
_cell.angle_alpha   90.00
_cell.angle_beta   90.00
_cell.angle_gamma   90.00
#
_symmetry.space_group_name_H-M   'P 1'
#
loop_
_entity.id
_entity.type
_entity.pdbx_description
1 polymer ?
#
loop_
_entity_poly.entity_id
_entity_poly.type
_entity_poly.pdbx_seq_one_letter_code
_entity_poly.pdbx_strand_id
1 'polypeptide(L)'
;MTAAPVDSNSQDLIDWISGRTPQTPNATRRLHPDFGPPPYGIPYVSVDGTQARLPVTFVLYGNESDAGAPGGPPGYPIPIEARTLPNYIEGGVIGGGSSGDRHLILIDRDNWLLFETWATRWNSSLGRWEAGSGAVFDMDTNDRRPDGWTSADAAGLAVFPGLIRVDEAFGAADIHHAFRFTTRATNGYVWPASHAAGSDPAAPPMGTRLRMKATTDISGYTPELQRIFRAMKRHGLILADNGSDMYIQGTMDPVWDNDVLNPAFHDLPVLFSPGRNWIHHGGLLQ
;
A
#
# COMPACT_ATOMS: atom_id res chain seq x y z
N MET A 1 -12.60 -16.23 -8.69
CA MET A 1 -11.93 -16.66 -7.43
C MET A 1 -10.61 -17.27 -7.85
N THR A 2 -9.50 -16.91 -7.20
CA THR A 2 -8.22 -17.58 -7.48
C THR A 2 -8.28 -18.99 -6.92
N ALA A 3 -7.91 -19.98 -7.73
CA ALA A 3 -7.85 -21.40 -7.34
C ALA A 3 -6.48 -21.76 -6.73
N ALA A 4 -5.69 -20.76 -6.32
CA ALA A 4 -4.37 -20.97 -5.76
C ALA A 4 -4.47 -21.78 -4.44
N PRO A 5 -3.60 -22.78 -4.25
CA PRO A 5 -3.59 -23.58 -3.02
C PRO A 5 -3.29 -22.71 -1.78
N VAL A 6 -3.58 -23.27 -0.62
CA VAL A 6 -3.12 -22.69 0.65
C VAL A 6 -1.64 -23.05 0.82
N ASP A 7 -0.82 -22.08 1.20
CA ASP A 7 0.60 -22.31 1.49
C ASP A 7 0.75 -23.32 2.63
N SER A 8 1.66 -24.30 2.50
CA SER A 8 1.88 -25.31 3.54
C SER A 8 2.36 -24.71 4.87
N ASN A 9 3.00 -23.54 4.83
CA ASN A 9 3.52 -22.82 5.99
C ASN A 9 2.52 -21.77 6.51
N SER A 10 1.26 -21.77 6.02
CA SER A 10 0.27 -20.74 6.34
C SER A 10 0.11 -20.53 7.84
N GLN A 11 0.11 -21.61 8.63
CA GLN A 11 -0.08 -21.55 10.07
C GLN A 11 1.10 -20.87 10.78
N ASP A 12 2.33 -21.14 10.36
CA ASP A 12 3.54 -20.57 10.96
C ASP A 12 3.63 -19.06 10.69
N LEU A 13 3.35 -18.64 9.45
CA LEU A 13 3.29 -17.22 9.07
C LEU A 13 2.23 -16.47 9.88
N ILE A 14 1.07 -17.10 10.04
CA ILE A 14 -0.03 -16.61 10.85
C ILE A 14 0.37 -16.44 12.31
N ASP A 15 1.03 -17.43 12.89
CA ASP A 15 1.44 -17.44 14.28
C ASP A 15 2.52 -16.38 14.51
N TRP A 16 3.43 -16.21 13.55
CA TRP A 16 4.45 -15.15 13.56
C TRP A 16 3.81 -13.75 13.54
N ILE A 17 2.89 -13.50 12.59
CA ILE A 17 2.16 -12.22 12.51
C ILE A 17 1.42 -12.00 13.83
N SER A 18 0.70 -13.01 14.33
CA SER A 18 -0.09 -12.93 15.56
C SER A 18 0.74 -12.76 16.83
N GLY A 19 2.04 -13.06 16.78
CA GLY A 19 2.92 -13.11 17.94
C GLY A 19 2.61 -14.29 18.88
N ARG A 20 2.16 -15.40 18.32
CA ARG A 20 1.87 -16.62 19.09
C ARG A 20 3.14 -17.36 19.42
N THR A 21 3.18 -17.80 20.67
CA THR A 21 4.23 -18.65 21.23
C THR A 21 3.56 -19.67 22.14
N PRO A 22 4.27 -20.71 22.62
CA PRO A 22 3.74 -21.59 23.67
C PRO A 22 3.26 -20.84 24.93
N GLN A 23 3.84 -19.67 25.23
CA GLN A 23 3.46 -18.82 26.37
C GLN A 23 2.26 -17.91 26.05
N THR A 24 2.03 -17.60 24.78
CA THR A 24 0.96 -16.72 24.30
C THR A 24 0.15 -17.38 23.18
N PRO A 25 -0.44 -18.58 23.41
CA PRO A 25 -1.07 -19.36 22.35
C PRO A 25 -2.31 -18.68 21.74
N ASN A 26 -2.92 -17.74 22.47
CA ASN A 26 -4.07 -16.96 22.03
C ASN A 26 -3.71 -15.55 21.58
N ALA A 27 -2.41 -15.25 21.38
CA ALA A 27 -2.00 -13.96 20.85
C ALA A 27 -2.61 -13.72 19.47
N THR A 28 -2.90 -12.45 19.24
CA THR A 28 -3.65 -11.97 18.09
C THR A 28 -3.10 -10.61 17.68
N ARG A 29 -3.22 -10.28 16.39
CA ARG A 29 -2.98 -8.93 15.88
C ARG A 29 -4.26 -8.39 15.28
N ARG A 30 -4.68 -7.24 15.81
CA ARG A 30 -5.84 -6.52 15.30
C ARG A 30 -5.49 -5.89 13.97
N LEU A 31 -6.49 -5.80 13.09
CA LEU A 31 -6.38 -4.97 11.90
C LEU A 31 -6.36 -3.50 12.32
N HIS A 32 -5.52 -2.70 11.70
CA HIS A 32 -5.43 -1.27 11.96
C HIS A 32 -5.65 -0.51 10.64
N PRO A 33 -6.62 0.42 10.56
CA PRO A 33 -6.75 1.28 9.40
C PRO A 33 -5.66 2.35 9.46
N ASP A 34 -4.80 2.40 8.47
CA ASP A 34 -3.71 3.37 8.36
C ASP A 34 -4.07 4.44 7.33
N PHE A 35 -5.19 5.11 7.59
CA PHE A 35 -5.74 6.19 6.78
C PHE A 35 -6.77 6.99 7.58
N GLY A 36 -7.08 8.20 7.14
CA GLY A 36 -8.01 9.07 7.86
C GLY A 36 -8.04 10.50 7.34
N PRO A 37 -8.59 11.44 8.13
CA PRO A 37 -8.49 12.86 7.82
C PRO A 37 -7.02 13.32 7.87
N PRO A 38 -6.64 14.41 7.18
CA PRO A 38 -5.27 14.90 7.20
C PRO A 38 -4.70 15.04 8.62
N PRO A 39 -3.46 14.58 8.88
CA PRO A 39 -2.48 14.11 7.91
C PRO A 39 -2.41 12.56 7.76
N TYR A 40 -3.45 11.82 8.11
CA TYR A 40 -3.43 10.34 8.14
C TYR A 40 -3.75 9.71 6.79
N GLY A 41 -2.99 8.69 6.38
CA GLY A 41 -3.11 8.01 5.08
C GLY A 41 -2.23 8.63 4.01
N ILE A 42 -2.32 8.09 2.79
CA ILE A 42 -1.45 8.49 1.68
C ILE A 42 -2.21 9.44 0.74
N PRO A 43 -1.79 10.70 0.58
CA PRO A 43 -2.40 11.59 -0.39
C PRO A 43 -2.05 11.16 -1.82
N TYR A 44 -2.94 11.45 -2.74
CA TYR A 44 -2.66 11.36 -4.18
C TYR A 44 -3.14 12.64 -4.85
N VAL A 45 -2.46 13.02 -5.93
CA VAL A 45 -2.75 14.23 -6.67
C VAL A 45 -3.01 13.88 -8.13
N SER A 46 -4.12 14.37 -8.63
CA SER A 46 -4.46 14.26 -10.03
C SER A 46 -3.95 15.48 -10.79
N VAL A 47 -3.26 15.26 -11.90
CA VAL A 47 -2.76 16.30 -12.80
C VAL A 47 -3.29 16.07 -14.22
N ASP A 48 -3.15 17.07 -15.08
CA ASP A 48 -3.36 16.92 -16.52
C ASP A 48 -2.04 16.59 -17.23
N GLY A 49 -2.13 16.18 -18.50
CA GLY A 49 -0.95 15.77 -19.29
C GLY A 49 -0.01 16.92 -19.67
N THR A 50 -0.39 18.16 -19.37
CA THR A 50 0.43 19.36 -19.61
C THR A 50 1.20 19.81 -18.37
N GLN A 51 0.96 19.19 -17.21
CA GLN A 51 1.70 19.45 -15.98
C GLN A 51 3.21 19.30 -16.21
N ALA A 52 3.95 20.36 -15.90
CA ALA A 52 5.39 20.41 -16.12
C ALA A 52 6.11 19.29 -15.37
N ARG A 53 7.00 18.58 -16.06
CA ARG A 53 7.85 17.54 -15.47
C ARG A 53 9.07 18.15 -14.81
N LEU A 54 9.30 17.78 -13.56
CA LEU A 54 10.45 18.20 -12.77
C LEU A 54 11.40 17.02 -12.58
N PRO A 55 12.72 17.23 -12.70
CA PRO A 55 13.69 16.19 -12.39
C PRO A 55 13.64 15.87 -10.89
N VAL A 56 13.74 14.58 -10.58
CA VAL A 56 13.86 14.07 -9.21
C VAL A 56 15.25 13.46 -9.05
N THR A 57 15.99 13.88 -8.03
CA THR A 57 17.27 13.26 -7.69
C THR A 57 17.03 12.09 -6.75
N PHE A 58 17.27 10.86 -7.23
CA PHE A 58 17.17 9.66 -6.40
C PHE A 58 18.41 9.48 -5.53
N VAL A 59 18.24 9.46 -4.21
CA VAL A 59 19.33 9.49 -3.22
C VAL A 59 19.60 8.14 -2.55
N LEU A 60 18.79 7.11 -2.82
CA LEU A 60 18.95 5.77 -2.25
C LEU A 60 18.96 4.68 -3.33
N TYR A 61 17.88 4.55 -4.11
CA TYR A 61 17.66 3.48 -5.09
C TYR A 61 17.63 4.00 -6.54
N GLY A 62 18.58 4.86 -6.91
CA GLY A 62 18.60 5.49 -8.22
C GLY A 62 18.75 4.52 -9.41
N ASN A 63 19.41 3.38 -9.20
CA ASN A 63 19.58 2.31 -10.21
C ASN A 63 18.34 1.41 -10.36
N GLU A 64 17.35 1.55 -9.47
CA GLU A 64 16.07 0.83 -9.49
C GLU A 64 14.89 1.80 -9.67
N SER A 65 15.18 3.06 -10.01
CA SER A 65 14.18 4.11 -10.17
C SER A 65 14.04 4.54 -11.63
N ASP A 66 12.83 4.94 -11.99
CA ASP A 66 12.56 5.46 -13.33
C ASP A 66 12.89 6.95 -13.40
N ALA A 67 13.65 7.35 -14.41
CA ALA A 67 13.95 8.78 -14.62
C ALA A 67 12.73 9.59 -15.09
N GLY A 68 11.66 8.92 -15.52
CA GLY A 68 10.44 9.48 -16.10
C GLY A 68 9.63 8.39 -16.80
N ALA A 69 8.52 8.75 -17.44
CA ALA A 69 7.70 7.77 -18.16
C ALA A 69 8.46 7.15 -19.35
N PRO A 70 8.28 5.84 -19.62
CA PRO A 70 8.86 5.20 -20.80
C PRO A 70 8.49 5.95 -22.10
N GLY A 71 9.49 6.31 -22.90
CA GLY A 71 9.29 7.07 -24.15
C GLY A 71 8.89 8.54 -23.96
N GLY A 72 8.70 9.01 -22.72
CA GLY A 72 8.38 10.40 -22.40
C GLY A 72 9.61 11.23 -22.01
N PRO A 73 9.43 12.55 -21.78
CA PRO A 73 10.48 13.38 -21.23
C PRO A 73 10.84 12.96 -19.80
N PRO A 74 12.10 13.16 -19.37
CA PRO A 74 12.49 12.85 -18.00
C PRO A 74 11.72 13.73 -17.00
N GLY A 75 11.55 13.19 -15.80
CA GLY A 75 10.93 13.87 -14.67
C GLY A 75 9.49 13.44 -14.39
N TYR A 76 9.04 13.91 -13.23
CA TYR A 76 7.75 13.60 -12.62
C TYR A 76 6.86 14.86 -12.71
N PRO A 77 5.55 14.74 -12.98
CA PRO A 77 4.65 15.88 -13.16
C PRO A 77 4.26 16.48 -11.80
N ILE A 78 5.24 16.94 -11.02
CA ILE A 78 5.05 17.41 -9.64
C ILE A 78 4.49 18.84 -9.67
N PRO A 79 3.27 19.08 -9.15
CA PRO A 79 2.69 20.42 -9.08
C PRO A 79 3.43 21.28 -8.05
N ILE A 80 3.37 22.62 -8.23
CA ILE A 80 4.08 23.55 -7.34
C ILE A 80 3.58 23.47 -5.89
N GLU A 81 2.31 23.15 -5.74
CA GLU A 81 1.60 22.96 -4.48
C GLU A 81 2.24 21.87 -3.62
N ALA A 82 2.84 20.84 -4.22
CA ALA A 82 3.56 19.81 -3.48
C ALA A 82 4.73 20.36 -2.65
N ARG A 83 5.27 21.51 -3.08
CA ARG A 83 6.34 22.24 -2.37
C ARG A 83 5.82 23.36 -1.48
N THR A 84 4.62 23.89 -1.72
CA THR A 84 4.16 25.13 -1.07
C THR A 84 2.98 24.94 -0.13
N LEU A 85 2.26 23.81 -0.22
CA LEU A 85 1.09 23.51 0.60
C LEU A 85 1.29 22.20 1.40
N PRO A 86 0.67 22.07 2.58
CA PRO A 86 0.67 20.81 3.32
C PRO A 86 -0.18 19.76 2.58
N ASN A 87 -0.08 18.50 3.02
CA ASN A 87 -0.97 17.41 2.60
C ASN A 87 -0.89 16.96 1.13
N TYR A 88 0.11 17.43 0.37
CA TYR A 88 0.42 16.87 -0.96
C TYR A 88 1.35 15.66 -0.91
N ILE A 89 2.10 15.54 0.19
CA ILE A 89 3.03 14.46 0.48
C ILE A 89 2.59 13.87 1.82
N GLU A 90 2.66 12.54 1.92
CA GLU A 90 2.32 11.82 3.14
C GLU A 90 3.02 12.40 4.38
N GLY A 91 2.29 12.44 5.50
CA GLY A 91 2.72 13.11 6.73
C GLY A 91 2.35 14.59 6.78
N GLY A 92 1.84 15.15 5.69
CA GLY A 92 1.21 16.48 5.67
C GLY A 92 2.16 17.66 5.72
N VAL A 93 3.48 17.42 5.70
CA VAL A 93 4.48 18.49 5.80
C VAL A 93 4.72 19.12 4.42
N ILE A 94 4.76 20.45 4.37
CA ILE A 94 5.07 21.22 3.15
C ILE A 94 6.42 20.75 2.57
N GLY A 95 6.41 20.32 1.31
CA GLY A 95 7.62 19.81 0.64
C GLY A 95 8.18 18.52 1.27
N GLY A 96 7.39 17.77 2.04
CA GLY A 96 7.72 16.47 2.63
C GLY A 96 8.49 16.54 3.95
N GLY A 97 9.30 17.58 4.20
CA GLY A 97 10.14 17.64 5.40
C GLY A 97 11.28 16.61 5.37
N SER A 98 11.65 16.05 6.53
CA SER A 98 12.86 15.22 6.69
C SER A 98 12.65 13.87 7.40
N SER A 99 11.40 13.50 7.71
CA SER A 99 11.05 12.28 8.44
C SER A 99 9.85 11.58 7.81
N GLY A 100 9.58 10.32 8.18
CA GLY A 100 8.51 9.48 7.62
C GLY A 100 8.81 8.94 6.22
N ASP A 101 7.83 8.24 5.64
CA ASP A 101 7.95 7.67 4.30
C ASP A 101 7.79 8.72 3.21
N ARG A 102 6.92 9.72 3.39
CA ARG A 102 6.78 10.85 2.45
C ARG A 102 6.48 10.37 1.03
N HIS A 103 5.52 9.46 0.91
CA HIS A 103 5.00 9.07 -0.39
C HIS A 103 4.41 10.30 -1.12
N LEU A 104 4.79 10.49 -2.38
CA LEU A 104 4.12 11.40 -3.31
C LEU A 104 3.56 10.56 -4.45
N ILE A 105 2.24 10.59 -4.61
CA ILE A 105 1.50 9.87 -5.64
C ILE A 105 0.87 10.87 -6.59
N LEU A 106 1.18 10.75 -7.89
CA LEU A 106 0.68 11.63 -8.94
C LEU A 106 0.02 10.79 -10.03
N ILE A 107 -1.19 11.18 -10.44
CA ILE A 107 -1.94 10.56 -11.53
C ILE A 107 -2.03 11.56 -12.67
N ASP A 108 -1.36 11.27 -13.78
CA ASP A 108 -1.54 11.97 -15.04
C ASP A 108 -2.76 11.37 -15.75
N ARG A 109 -3.90 12.07 -15.69
CA ARG A 109 -5.18 11.54 -16.19
C ARG A 109 -5.29 11.51 -17.71
N ASP A 110 -4.52 12.33 -18.41
CA ASP A 110 -4.63 12.44 -19.87
C ASP A 110 -3.76 11.40 -20.56
N ASN A 111 -2.60 11.09 -19.97
CA ASN A 111 -1.71 10.03 -20.44
C ASN A 111 -1.94 8.69 -19.72
N TRP A 112 -2.79 8.68 -18.69
CA TRP A 112 -3.14 7.53 -17.88
C TRP A 112 -1.94 6.83 -17.23
N LEU A 113 -1.07 7.65 -16.63
CA LEU A 113 0.15 7.21 -15.97
C LEU A 113 0.14 7.54 -14.48
N LEU A 114 0.66 6.61 -13.69
CA LEU A 114 0.87 6.75 -12.25
C LEU A 114 2.35 6.98 -11.98
N PHE A 115 2.67 8.04 -11.24
CA PHE A 115 4.03 8.35 -10.79
C PHE A 115 4.07 8.32 -9.28
N GLU A 116 4.99 7.55 -8.72
CA GLU A 116 5.12 7.40 -7.27
C GLU A 116 6.56 7.56 -6.84
N THR A 117 6.79 8.29 -5.74
CA THR A 117 8.10 8.42 -5.11
C THR A 117 8.02 8.17 -3.61
N TRP A 118 9.04 7.51 -3.06
CA TRP A 118 9.23 7.33 -1.63
C TRP A 118 10.36 8.23 -1.11
N ALA A 119 10.30 8.57 0.17
CA ALA A 119 11.21 9.48 0.86
C ALA A 119 11.28 10.88 0.22
N THR A 120 10.20 11.30 -0.45
CA THR A 120 10.13 12.52 -1.25
C THR A 120 10.33 13.76 -0.41
N ARG A 121 11.16 14.69 -0.87
CA ARG A 121 11.33 16.01 -0.24
C ARG A 121 11.77 17.08 -1.22
N TRP A 122 11.37 18.32 -0.93
CA TRP A 122 11.97 19.50 -1.52
C TRP A 122 13.20 19.92 -0.74
N ASN A 123 14.38 19.86 -1.36
CA ASN A 123 15.61 20.38 -0.79
C ASN A 123 15.75 21.87 -1.14
N SER A 124 15.32 22.75 -0.23
CA SER A 124 15.36 24.21 -0.44
C SER A 124 16.76 24.78 -0.57
N SER A 125 17.76 24.18 0.10
CA SER A 125 19.15 24.63 0.02
C SER A 125 19.78 24.37 -1.35
N LEU A 126 19.35 23.32 -2.05
CA LEU A 126 19.83 22.95 -3.38
C LEU A 126 18.85 23.33 -4.50
N GLY A 127 17.65 23.79 -4.18
CA GLY A 127 16.64 24.14 -5.17
C GLY A 127 16.19 22.95 -6.02
N ARG A 128 16.06 21.74 -5.45
CA ARG A 128 15.67 20.53 -6.21
C ARG A 128 14.79 19.55 -5.43
N TRP A 129 14.09 18.69 -6.16
CA TRP A 129 13.42 17.52 -5.61
C TRP A 129 14.40 16.37 -5.37
N GLU A 130 14.25 15.70 -4.22
CA GLU A 130 14.95 14.47 -3.87
C GLU A 130 13.93 13.40 -3.46
N ALA A 131 14.22 12.15 -3.79
CA ALA A 131 13.44 10.99 -3.35
C ALA A 131 14.38 9.81 -3.09
N GLY A 132 13.99 8.87 -2.24
CA GLY A 132 14.72 7.62 -2.06
C GLY A 132 14.64 6.75 -3.31
N SER A 133 13.44 6.60 -3.86
CA SER A 133 13.13 5.85 -5.08
C SER A 133 11.99 6.52 -5.85
N GLY A 134 11.81 6.11 -7.11
CA GLY A 134 10.66 6.50 -7.92
C GLY A 134 10.30 5.46 -8.96
N ALA A 135 9.00 5.26 -9.17
CA ALA A 135 8.48 4.35 -10.18
C ALA A 135 7.38 5.03 -11.00
N VAL A 136 7.24 4.59 -12.24
CA VAL A 136 6.14 4.96 -13.15
C VAL A 136 5.41 3.70 -13.59
N PHE A 137 4.09 3.75 -13.54
CA PHE A 137 3.22 2.64 -13.95
C PHE A 137 2.23 3.12 -15.01
N ASP A 138 2.00 2.26 -16.00
CA ASP A 138 0.89 2.40 -16.95
C ASP A 138 -0.38 1.89 -16.27
N MET A 139 -1.37 2.78 -16.10
CA MET A 139 -2.61 2.47 -15.39
C MET A 139 -3.59 1.62 -16.20
N ASP A 140 -3.32 1.33 -17.48
CA ASP A 140 -4.09 0.39 -18.29
C ASP A 140 -3.59 -1.06 -18.18
N THR A 141 -2.47 -1.29 -17.48
CA THR A 141 -1.83 -2.61 -17.36
C THR A 141 -1.76 -3.08 -15.90
N ASN A 142 -1.38 -4.35 -15.71
CA ASN A 142 -1.02 -4.90 -14.40
C ASN A 142 0.47 -5.30 -14.37
N ASP A 143 1.29 -4.54 -15.10
CA ASP A 143 2.70 -4.83 -15.25
C ASP A 143 3.46 -4.68 -13.93
N ARG A 144 4.49 -5.49 -13.78
CA ARG A 144 5.42 -5.44 -12.65
C ARG A 144 6.53 -4.46 -12.91
N ARG A 145 7.15 -3.99 -11.83
CA ARG A 145 8.55 -3.57 -11.91
C ARG A 145 9.43 -4.73 -12.39
N PRO A 146 10.58 -4.45 -13.02
CA PRO A 146 11.58 -5.48 -13.27
C PRO A 146 11.88 -6.28 -12.00
N ASP A 147 12.11 -7.58 -12.17
CA ASP A 147 12.38 -8.47 -11.03
C ASP A 147 13.64 -8.00 -10.29
N GLY A 148 13.53 -7.85 -8.96
CA GLY A 148 14.57 -7.28 -8.11
C GLY A 148 14.59 -5.74 -8.02
N TRP A 149 13.67 -5.02 -8.68
CA TRP A 149 13.59 -3.55 -8.55
C TRP A 149 12.53 -3.14 -7.55
N THR A 150 12.91 -2.23 -6.64
CA THR A 150 11.97 -1.54 -5.76
C THR A 150 11.04 -0.56 -6.52
N SER A 151 10.10 0.03 -5.80
CA SER A 151 9.28 1.16 -6.23
C SER A 151 9.16 2.19 -5.10
N ALA A 152 8.07 2.96 -5.05
CA ALA A 152 7.69 3.70 -3.86
C ALA A 152 7.11 2.77 -2.76
N ASP A 153 6.84 1.50 -3.09
CA ASP A 153 6.39 0.42 -2.22
C ASP A 153 7.53 -0.59 -2.09
N ALA A 154 7.83 -1.06 -0.87
CA ALA A 154 8.99 -1.94 -0.68
C ALA A 154 8.88 -3.30 -1.40
N ALA A 155 7.67 -3.78 -1.71
CA ALA A 155 7.46 -4.99 -2.49
C ALA A 155 7.64 -4.79 -4.01
N GLY A 156 7.93 -3.56 -4.45
CA GLY A 156 8.02 -3.19 -5.87
C GLY A 156 6.65 -3.06 -6.56
N LEU A 157 5.57 -2.92 -5.77
CA LEU A 157 4.21 -2.73 -6.29
C LEU A 157 3.92 -1.25 -6.55
N ALA A 158 2.81 -0.96 -7.24
CA ALA A 158 2.23 0.38 -7.22
C ALA A 158 1.46 0.57 -5.90
N VAL A 159 1.67 1.71 -5.22
CA VAL A 159 1.00 2.03 -3.95
C VAL A 159 -0.48 2.32 -4.18
N PHE A 160 -0.80 3.21 -5.12
CA PHE A 160 -2.15 3.74 -5.33
C PHE A 160 -3.22 2.66 -5.59
N PRO A 161 -2.99 1.64 -6.45
CA PRO A 161 -3.98 0.57 -6.66
C PRO A 161 -4.23 -0.31 -5.43
N GLY A 162 -3.37 -0.24 -4.40
CA GLY A 162 -3.53 -0.95 -3.14
C GLY A 162 -4.23 -0.15 -2.03
N LEU A 163 -4.49 1.14 -2.24
CA LEU A 163 -5.10 2.01 -1.22
C LEU A 163 -6.61 1.83 -1.17
N ILE A 164 -7.18 1.86 0.04
CA ILE A 164 -8.62 2.10 0.24
C ILE A 164 -8.92 3.57 -0.07
N ARG A 165 -9.83 3.85 -1.01
CA ARG A 165 -10.15 5.22 -1.45
C ARG A 165 -11.58 5.63 -1.11
N VAL A 166 -11.80 6.94 -0.96
CA VAL A 166 -13.11 7.51 -0.61
C VAL A 166 -14.14 7.29 -1.73
N ASP A 167 -13.76 7.51 -2.98
CA ASP A 167 -14.65 7.43 -4.14
C ASP A 167 -15.27 6.02 -4.32
N GLU A 168 -14.50 4.98 -3.98
CA GLU A 168 -14.97 3.60 -4.07
C GLU A 168 -15.70 3.12 -2.79
N ALA A 169 -15.28 3.58 -1.61
CA ALA A 169 -15.94 3.20 -0.35
C ALA A 169 -17.33 3.86 -0.21
N PHE A 170 -17.46 5.11 -0.65
CA PHE A 170 -18.73 5.85 -0.63
C PHE A 170 -19.52 5.73 -1.94
N GLY A 171 -18.95 5.13 -2.97
CA GLY A 171 -19.59 4.88 -4.26
C GLY A 171 -20.70 3.82 -4.22
N ALA A 172 -21.33 3.56 -5.37
CA ALA A 172 -22.39 2.55 -5.48
C ALA A 172 -21.87 1.13 -5.77
N ALA A 173 -20.70 1.02 -6.41
CA ALA A 173 -20.11 -0.25 -6.83
C ALA A 173 -19.34 -0.95 -5.69
N ASP A 174 -19.05 -2.23 -5.88
CA ASP A 174 -18.10 -2.94 -5.02
C ASP A 174 -16.65 -2.57 -5.40
N ILE A 175 -15.75 -2.61 -4.42
CA ILE A 175 -14.31 -2.44 -4.65
C ILE A 175 -13.74 -3.73 -5.25
N HIS A 176 -12.92 -3.62 -6.30
CA HIS A 176 -12.50 -4.74 -7.16
C HIS A 176 -11.02 -5.12 -7.06
N HIS A 177 -10.30 -4.58 -6.09
CA HIS A 177 -8.88 -4.88 -5.86
C HIS A 177 -8.62 -5.32 -4.41
N ALA A 178 -7.41 -5.85 -4.20
CA ALA A 178 -6.90 -6.15 -2.87
C ALA A 178 -6.30 -4.89 -2.24
N PHE A 179 -6.25 -4.82 -0.92
CA PHE A 179 -5.63 -3.71 -0.20
C PHE A 179 -4.20 -4.04 0.22
N ARG A 180 -3.33 -3.03 0.29
CA ARG A 180 -1.97 -3.22 0.80
C ARG A 180 -1.96 -3.20 2.34
N PHE A 181 -1.05 -3.97 2.92
CA PHE A 181 -0.77 -3.94 4.36
C PHE A 181 0.70 -4.16 4.67
N THR A 182 1.09 -3.92 5.93
CA THR A 182 2.47 -4.07 6.40
C THR A 182 2.65 -5.10 7.52
N THR A 183 3.88 -5.58 7.68
CA THR A 183 4.33 -6.39 8.82
C THR A 183 5.63 -5.87 9.39
N ARG A 184 5.95 -6.21 10.65
CA ARG A 184 7.17 -5.72 11.32
C ARG A 184 8.50 -6.11 10.67
N ALA A 185 8.49 -7.15 9.85
CA ALA A 185 9.61 -7.63 9.07
C ALA A 185 9.08 -8.50 7.93
N THR A 186 9.94 -8.75 6.94
CA THR A 186 9.70 -9.67 5.82
C THR A 186 10.99 -10.40 5.44
N ASN A 187 10.86 -11.41 4.58
CA ASN A 187 11.99 -12.12 3.99
C ASN A 187 11.66 -12.68 2.61
N GLY A 188 12.43 -12.24 1.61
CA GLY A 188 12.17 -12.58 0.21
C GLY A 188 10.85 -11.99 -0.32
N TYR A 189 10.45 -12.44 -1.50
CA TYR A 189 9.21 -12.02 -2.16
C TYR A 189 8.60 -13.13 -2.98
N VAL A 190 7.27 -13.06 -3.15
CA VAL A 190 6.47 -13.92 -4.02
C VAL A 190 5.52 -13.06 -4.85
N TRP A 191 5.07 -13.58 -5.99
CA TRP A 191 4.10 -12.90 -6.85
C TRP A 191 2.86 -12.46 -6.02
N PRO A 192 2.40 -11.18 -6.06
CA PRO A 192 2.70 -10.15 -7.05
C PRO A 192 3.94 -9.27 -6.82
N ALA A 193 4.68 -9.46 -5.73
CA ALA A 193 5.84 -8.64 -5.45
C ALA A 193 6.99 -8.92 -6.44
N SER A 194 7.85 -7.92 -6.66
CA SER A 194 9.09 -8.01 -7.44
C SER A 194 10.34 -7.72 -6.62
N HIS A 195 10.19 -7.30 -5.37
CA HIS A 195 11.30 -6.88 -4.55
C HIS A 195 11.10 -7.29 -3.08
N ALA A 196 12.22 -7.48 -2.37
CA ALA A 196 12.25 -7.83 -0.96
C ALA A 196 12.82 -6.68 -0.14
N ALA A 197 12.30 -6.48 1.07
CA ALA A 197 12.90 -5.59 2.05
C ALA A 197 13.02 -6.30 3.38
N GLY A 198 14.08 -7.08 3.60
CA GLY A 198 14.28 -7.76 4.89
C GLY A 198 14.91 -9.13 4.75
N SER A 199 15.26 -9.71 5.90
CA SER A 199 16.02 -10.95 5.99
C SER A 199 15.65 -11.79 7.23
N ASP A 200 14.48 -11.58 7.84
CA ASP A 200 14.03 -12.40 8.97
C ASP A 200 13.49 -13.73 8.44
N PRO A 201 14.20 -14.87 8.64
CA PRO A 201 13.82 -16.14 8.03
C PRO A 201 12.44 -16.66 8.48
N ALA A 202 11.89 -16.16 9.59
CA ALA A 202 10.57 -16.54 10.07
C ALA A 202 9.44 -15.62 9.56
N ALA A 203 9.79 -14.49 8.94
CA ALA A 203 8.83 -13.50 8.47
C ALA A 203 8.23 -13.89 7.10
N PRO A 204 6.99 -13.45 6.80
CA PRO A 204 6.37 -13.67 5.49
C PRO A 204 7.14 -12.95 4.37
N PRO A 205 7.13 -13.49 3.13
CA PRO A 205 7.67 -12.79 1.98
C PRO A 205 6.77 -11.63 1.55
N MET A 206 7.36 -10.60 0.95
CA MET A 206 6.60 -9.57 0.23
C MET A 206 5.68 -10.22 -0.81
N GLY A 207 4.51 -9.64 -1.03
CA GLY A 207 3.48 -10.19 -1.91
C GLY A 207 2.55 -11.21 -1.23
N THR A 208 2.83 -11.61 0.02
CA THR A 208 1.92 -12.44 0.82
C THR A 208 0.54 -11.80 0.92
N ARG A 209 -0.47 -12.47 0.43
CA ARG A 209 -1.92 -12.19 0.54
C ARG A 209 -2.61 -12.82 1.76
N LEU A 210 -3.44 -12.04 2.40
CA LEU A 210 -4.36 -12.54 3.43
C LEU A 210 -5.78 -12.32 2.93
N ARG A 211 -6.73 -13.21 3.21
CA ARG A 211 -8.10 -13.04 2.67
C ARG A 211 -9.18 -13.30 3.69
N MET A 212 -10.13 -12.36 3.77
CA MET A 212 -11.24 -12.47 4.71
C MET A 212 -12.15 -13.64 4.45
N LYS A 213 -12.47 -14.33 5.55
CA LYS A 213 -13.41 -15.43 5.53
C LYS A 213 -14.72 -14.95 4.92
N ALA A 214 -15.19 -15.70 3.94
CA ALA A 214 -16.47 -15.42 3.30
C ALA A 214 -17.64 -15.41 4.31
N THR A 215 -17.49 -16.09 5.44
CA THR A 215 -18.49 -16.18 6.51
C THR A 215 -18.39 -15.07 7.57
N THR A 216 -17.40 -14.17 7.51
CA THR A 216 -17.36 -13.03 8.44
C THR A 216 -18.62 -12.19 8.23
N ASP A 217 -19.40 -12.04 9.30
CA ASP A 217 -20.57 -11.17 9.29
C ASP A 217 -20.11 -9.72 9.29
N ILE A 218 -20.68 -8.96 8.38
CA ILE A 218 -20.38 -7.54 8.18
C ILE A 218 -21.67 -6.71 8.13
N SER A 219 -22.85 -7.31 8.31
CA SER A 219 -24.12 -6.59 8.12
C SER A 219 -24.35 -5.48 9.15
N GLY A 220 -23.63 -5.52 10.28
CA GLY A 220 -23.69 -4.51 11.33
C GLY A 220 -22.90 -3.24 11.04
N TYR A 221 -22.02 -3.23 10.05
CA TYR A 221 -21.22 -2.05 9.71
C TYR A 221 -21.96 -1.11 8.76
N THR A 222 -21.52 0.14 8.68
CA THR A 222 -22.04 1.13 7.73
C THR A 222 -21.80 0.70 6.27
N PRO A 223 -22.58 1.22 5.29
CA PRO A 223 -22.47 0.80 3.90
C PRO A 223 -21.05 0.89 3.31
N GLU A 224 -20.29 1.93 3.65
CA GLU A 224 -18.91 2.13 3.21
C GLU A 224 -17.95 1.10 3.79
N LEU A 225 -18.06 0.79 5.09
CA LEU A 225 -17.29 -0.27 5.73
C LEU A 225 -17.66 -1.64 5.18
N GLN A 226 -18.94 -1.88 4.88
CA GLN A 226 -19.36 -3.12 4.23
C GLN A 226 -18.69 -3.30 2.86
N ARG A 227 -18.56 -2.24 2.05
CA ARG A 227 -17.84 -2.32 0.76
C ARG A 227 -16.38 -2.68 0.95
N ILE A 228 -15.69 -2.02 1.89
CA ILE A 228 -14.29 -2.32 2.24
C ILE A 228 -14.16 -3.78 2.68
N PHE A 229 -14.98 -4.25 3.61
CA PHE A 229 -14.86 -5.61 4.13
C PHE A 229 -15.31 -6.67 3.11
N ARG A 230 -16.27 -6.38 2.22
CA ARG A 230 -16.56 -7.25 1.06
C ARG A 230 -15.34 -7.39 0.15
N ALA A 231 -14.62 -6.31 -0.09
CA ALA A 231 -13.39 -6.34 -0.87
C ALA A 231 -12.31 -7.21 -0.21
N MET A 232 -12.12 -7.08 1.11
CA MET A 232 -11.22 -7.96 1.87
C MET A 232 -11.64 -9.44 1.81
N LYS A 233 -12.93 -9.74 1.74
CA LYS A 233 -13.44 -11.12 1.58
C LYS A 233 -13.17 -11.69 0.18
N ARG A 234 -13.29 -10.84 -0.83
CA ARG A 234 -13.22 -11.23 -2.24
C ARG A 234 -11.80 -11.22 -2.80
N HIS A 235 -11.05 -10.15 -2.53
CA HIS A 235 -9.74 -9.85 -3.10
C HIS A 235 -8.60 -9.99 -2.09
N GLY A 236 -8.89 -9.77 -0.80
CA GLY A 236 -7.92 -9.90 0.27
C GLY A 236 -7.01 -8.68 0.43
N LEU A 237 -5.89 -8.91 1.09
CA LEU A 237 -4.81 -7.99 1.36
C LEU A 237 -3.55 -8.48 0.63
N ILE A 238 -2.57 -7.61 0.36
CA ILE A 238 -1.24 -7.95 -0.16
C ILE A 238 -0.19 -7.29 0.75
N LEU A 239 0.77 -8.07 1.23
CA LEU A 239 1.89 -7.59 2.04
C LEU A 239 2.83 -6.82 1.13
N ALA A 240 2.94 -5.52 1.38
CA ALA A 240 3.57 -4.59 0.45
C ALA A 240 4.75 -3.85 1.09
N ASP A 241 4.80 -3.76 2.41
CA ASP A 241 5.88 -3.04 3.10
C ASP A 241 6.19 -3.58 4.49
N ASN A 242 7.33 -3.14 5.03
CA ASN A 242 7.61 -3.26 6.44
C ASN A 242 7.01 -2.08 7.20
N GLY A 243 6.44 -2.35 8.35
CA GLY A 243 5.79 -1.34 9.18
C GLY A 243 5.29 -1.95 10.47
N SER A 244 4.11 -1.54 10.91
CA SER A 244 3.44 -2.20 12.04
C SER A 244 2.53 -3.32 11.54
N ASP A 245 2.50 -4.44 12.25
CA ASP A 245 1.67 -5.59 11.82
C ASP A 245 0.22 -5.19 11.57
N MET A 246 -0.29 -5.58 10.40
CA MET A 246 -1.69 -5.47 9.99
C MET A 246 -2.20 -4.03 9.84
N TYR A 247 -1.31 -3.08 9.56
CA TYR A 247 -1.69 -1.73 9.12
C TYR A 247 -2.13 -1.79 7.67
N ILE A 248 -3.40 -1.52 7.40
CA ILE A 248 -4.03 -1.55 6.08
C ILE A 248 -4.17 -0.12 5.60
N GLN A 249 -3.56 0.20 4.47
CA GLN A 249 -3.38 1.60 4.05
C GLN A 249 -4.48 2.08 3.11
N GLY A 250 -4.77 3.37 3.21
CA GLY A 250 -5.79 4.05 2.41
C GLY A 250 -5.42 5.51 2.16
N THR A 251 -6.31 6.22 1.49
CA THR A 251 -6.08 7.62 1.14
C THR A 251 -6.26 8.55 2.32
N MET A 252 -5.46 9.61 2.35
CA MET A 252 -5.73 10.74 3.23
C MET A 252 -6.88 11.57 2.69
N ASP A 253 -7.96 11.69 3.45
CA ASP A 253 -9.16 12.44 3.03
C ASP A 253 -9.99 12.90 4.24
N PRO A 254 -10.43 14.17 4.31
CA PRO A 254 -11.21 14.69 5.43
C PRO A 254 -12.60 14.04 5.61
N VAL A 255 -13.10 13.28 4.64
CA VAL A 255 -14.36 12.52 4.76
C VAL A 255 -14.22 11.32 5.68
N TRP A 256 -13.01 10.79 5.86
CA TRP A 256 -12.80 9.69 6.79
C TRP A 256 -13.02 10.13 8.24
N ASP A 257 -13.63 9.23 9.01
CA ASP A 257 -13.84 9.40 10.45
C ASP A 257 -13.12 8.28 11.20
N ASN A 258 -12.03 8.62 11.90
CA ASN A 258 -11.24 7.66 12.66
C ASN A 258 -11.96 7.14 13.90
N ASP A 259 -13.00 7.81 14.40
CA ASP A 259 -13.85 7.30 15.48
C ASP A 259 -14.80 6.20 14.97
N VAL A 260 -15.00 6.09 13.66
CA VAL A 260 -15.73 5.01 13.00
C VAL A 260 -14.78 3.93 12.47
N LEU A 261 -13.70 4.32 11.79
CA LEU A 261 -12.75 3.40 11.17
C LEU A 261 -12.03 2.54 12.22
N ASN A 262 -11.49 3.16 13.27
CA ASN A 262 -10.68 2.44 14.25
C ASN A 262 -11.49 1.34 14.95
N PRO A 263 -12.67 1.60 15.55
CA PRO A 263 -13.46 0.53 16.15
C PRO A 263 -13.87 -0.53 15.14
N ALA A 264 -14.26 -0.16 13.92
CA ALA A 264 -14.69 -1.12 12.90
C ALA A 264 -13.60 -2.12 12.51
N PHE A 265 -12.37 -1.65 12.25
CA PHE A 265 -11.24 -2.52 11.93
C PHE A 265 -10.78 -3.33 13.15
N HIS A 266 -10.80 -2.74 14.35
CA HIS A 266 -10.41 -3.43 15.59
C HIS A 266 -11.42 -4.50 16.04
N ASP A 267 -12.71 -4.32 15.72
CA ASP A 267 -13.81 -5.23 16.07
C ASP A 267 -13.90 -6.44 15.14
N LEU A 268 -13.38 -6.34 13.92
CA LEU A 268 -13.31 -7.48 13.03
C LEU A 268 -12.62 -8.65 13.75
N PRO A 269 -13.23 -9.86 13.68
CA PRO A 269 -12.75 -11.00 14.44
C PRO A 269 -11.29 -11.19 14.13
N VAL A 270 -10.46 -11.19 15.17
CA VAL A 270 -9.03 -11.22 14.95
C VAL A 270 -8.74 -12.41 14.07
N LEU A 271 -8.10 -12.08 12.96
CA LEU A 271 -7.54 -13.04 12.05
C LEU A 271 -6.85 -14.12 12.90
N PHE A 272 -7.11 -15.37 12.53
CA PHE A 272 -6.29 -16.50 12.89
C PHE A 272 -6.60 -17.34 14.14
N SER A 273 -7.72 -17.18 14.86
CA SER A 273 -8.04 -18.13 15.96
C SER A 273 -8.04 -19.60 15.47
N PRO A 274 -7.58 -20.58 16.30
CA PRO A 274 -7.57 -21.99 15.94
C PRO A 274 -8.92 -22.47 15.41
N GLY A 275 -8.92 -23.21 14.29
CA GLY A 275 -10.14 -23.67 13.62
C GLY A 275 -10.75 -22.64 12.65
N ARG A 276 -10.07 -21.51 12.41
CA ARG A 276 -10.50 -20.51 11.43
C ARG A 276 -9.35 -20.07 10.51
N ASN A 277 -8.92 -20.98 9.64
CA ASN A 277 -7.79 -20.74 8.73
C ASN A 277 -8.09 -19.63 7.71
N TRP A 278 -7.09 -18.77 7.54
CA TRP A 278 -6.92 -17.79 6.46
C TRP A 278 -5.76 -18.29 5.58
N ILE A 279 -5.66 -17.73 4.38
CA ILE A 279 -4.56 -17.83 3.38
C ILE A 279 -4.94 -18.61 2.13
N HIS A 280 -4.70 -17.95 0.99
CA HIS A 280 -4.36 -18.56 -0.30
C HIS A 280 -3.06 -17.88 -0.75
N HIS A 281 -1.95 -18.61 -0.86
CA HIS A 281 -0.71 -18.15 -1.50
C HIS A 281 -0.16 -19.16 -2.47
N GLY A 282 0.36 -18.65 -3.58
CA GLY A 282 1.31 -19.37 -4.42
C GLY A 282 0.69 -20.14 -5.59
N GLY A 283 0.60 -19.46 -6.73
CA GLY A 283 0.56 -20.08 -8.04
C GLY A 283 0.90 -19.02 -9.09
N LEU A 284 1.77 -19.37 -10.04
CA LEU A 284 1.92 -18.61 -11.29
C LEU A 284 0.51 -18.39 -11.86
N LEU A 285 0.05 -17.15 -11.84
CA LEU A 285 -1.15 -16.76 -12.59
C LEU A 285 -0.62 -16.17 -13.89
N GLN A 286 -0.66 -17.00 -14.94
CA GLN A 286 -0.98 -16.50 -16.28
C GLN A 286 -2.44 -16.03 -16.28
#